data_AF-A0A524QU50-F1
#
_entry.id   AF-A0A524QU50-F1
#
_cell.length_a   1.000
_cell.length_b   1.000
_cell.length_c   1.000
_cell.angle_alpha   90.00
_cell.angle_beta   90.00
_cell.angle_gamma   90.00
#
_symmetry.space_group_name_H-M   'P 1'
#
loop_
_entity.id
_entity.type
_entity.pdbx_description
1 polymer ?
#
loop_
_entity_poly.entity_id
_entity_poly.type
_entity_poly.pdbx_seq_one_letter_code
_entity_poly.pdbx_strand_id
1 'polypeptide(L)'
;MNRIHWVPLFIAALLAGGCVSTGTYEKKVEEARLLDNTVKALESEYAGLLKQKEGLVLEKKDLTQNLTAALQQSADLQQDLVSARADTDRLERVLSTRSQEAGQAMAEMRQNIDRLEGDNRRLQQQITDLASQVEKERVARETRVAEVKSTYDELGSKMESEITRGEITISDLQGRLTVNMVERILFDSGRADVKPAGLEVLRRVGEILGGVKEKEIRVEGHSDNIPISTRLAQTFPSNWELSTARATNVVHFLQEKVGIPGERLSACGFSEFRPVADNATSEGRAQNRRIQIVLVPIEERVEAPPTK
;
A
#
# COMPACT_ATOMS: atom_id res chain seq x y z
N MET A 1 23.32 -67.80 -92.84
CA MET A 1 24.71 -68.24 -92.62
C MET A 1 24.70 -69.08 -91.34
N ASN A 2 24.85 -70.40 -91.29
CA ASN A 2 25.36 -71.40 -92.23
C ASN A 2 24.43 -72.63 -92.27
N ARG A 3 24.17 -73.10 -93.49
CA ARG A 3 23.71 -74.46 -93.82
C ARG A 3 24.89 -75.43 -93.65
N ILE A 4 24.63 -76.72 -93.40
CA ILE A 4 25.37 -77.93 -93.87
C ILE A 4 24.53 -79.13 -93.37
N HIS A 5 23.66 -79.70 -94.20
CA HIS A 5 23.88 -80.79 -95.18
C HIS A 5 23.70 -82.19 -94.59
N TRP A 6 22.51 -82.74 -94.85
CA TRP A 6 22.28 -84.17 -95.07
C TRP A 6 23.07 -84.64 -96.30
N VAL A 7 23.80 -85.76 -96.16
CA VAL A 7 24.23 -86.61 -97.28
C VAL A 7 23.98 -88.07 -96.85
N PRO A 8 23.29 -88.88 -97.66
CA PRO A 8 23.11 -90.31 -97.43
C PRO A 8 24.31 -91.08 -98.01
N LEU A 9 24.80 -92.10 -97.31
CA LEU A 9 25.79 -93.03 -97.87
C LEU A 9 25.34 -94.47 -97.62
N PHE A 10 24.83 -95.07 -98.70
CA PHE A 10 24.70 -96.52 -98.87
C PHE A 10 26.12 -97.10 -99.01
N ILE A 11 26.54 -97.97 -98.10
CA ILE A 11 27.67 -98.88 -98.30
C ILE A 11 27.22 -100.31 -98.00
N ALA A 12 27.54 -101.17 -98.95
CA ALA A 12 27.15 -102.56 -99.10
C ALA A 12 27.74 -103.50 -98.04
N ALA A 13 27.07 -104.65 -97.94
CA ALA A 13 27.32 -105.77 -97.05
C ALA A 13 28.78 -106.25 -96.98
N LEU A 14 29.24 -106.46 -95.74
CA LEU A 14 30.24 -107.47 -95.39
C LEU A 14 29.62 -108.36 -94.31
N LEU A 15 29.05 -109.48 -94.75
CA LEU A 15 28.71 -110.63 -93.90
C LEU A 15 30.03 -111.21 -93.38
N ALA A 16 30.45 -110.78 -92.19
CA ALA A 16 31.41 -111.49 -91.37
C ALA A 16 30.69 -111.86 -90.06
N GLY A 17 30.18 -113.09 -90.02
CA GLY A 17 29.68 -113.72 -88.81
C GLY A 17 30.82 -113.90 -87.82
N GLY A 18 31.00 -112.94 -86.93
CA GLY A 18 31.84 -113.06 -85.74
C GLY A 18 30.98 -113.49 -84.56
N CYS A 19 30.88 -114.79 -84.33
CA CYS A 19 30.32 -115.35 -83.10
C CYS A 19 31.19 -114.91 -81.91
N VAL A 20 30.76 -113.89 -81.17
CA VAL A 20 31.20 -113.68 -79.78
C VAL A 20 30.60 -114.81 -78.94
N SER A 21 31.40 -115.47 -78.08
CA SER A 21 30.89 -116.50 -77.17
C SER A 21 29.91 -115.87 -76.18
N THR A 22 28.75 -116.51 -75.99
CA THR A 22 27.64 -116.07 -75.13
C THR A 22 28.09 -115.61 -73.74
N GLY A 23 29.06 -116.28 -73.12
CA GLY A 23 29.56 -115.93 -71.78
C GLY A 23 30.37 -114.63 -71.67
N THR A 24 31.03 -114.16 -72.73
CA THR A 24 31.78 -112.88 -72.71
C THR A 24 30.84 -111.69 -72.90
N TYR A 25 29.80 -111.89 -73.70
CA TYR A 25 28.70 -110.95 -73.88
C TYR A 25 27.89 -110.81 -72.59
N GLU A 26 27.51 -111.91 -71.95
CA GLU A 26 26.74 -111.91 -70.69
C GLU A 26 27.45 -111.16 -69.55
N LYS A 27 28.77 -111.34 -69.37
CA LYS A 27 29.53 -110.59 -68.35
C LYS A 27 29.53 -109.08 -68.58
N LYS A 28 29.68 -108.65 -69.83
CA LYS A 28 29.63 -107.22 -70.18
C LYS A 28 28.23 -106.64 -70.06
N VAL A 29 27.20 -107.45 -70.30
CA VAL A 29 25.80 -107.07 -70.05
C VAL A 29 25.53 -106.91 -68.55
N GLU A 30 26.03 -107.79 -67.69
CA GLU A 30 25.91 -107.64 -66.23
C GLU A 30 26.70 -106.45 -65.67
N GLU A 31 27.94 -106.23 -66.14
CA GLU A 31 28.72 -105.05 -65.78
C GLU A 31 28.03 -103.74 -66.21
N ALA A 32 27.44 -103.72 -67.42
CA ALA A 32 26.63 -102.60 -67.89
C ALA A 32 25.36 -102.40 -67.05
N ARG A 33 24.69 -103.48 -66.61
CA ARG A 33 23.53 -103.41 -65.70
C ARG A 33 23.91 -102.86 -64.32
N LEU A 34 25.03 -103.29 -63.76
CA LEU A 34 25.52 -102.78 -62.48
C LEU A 34 25.88 -101.30 -62.59
N LEU A 35 26.58 -100.91 -63.66
CA LEU A 35 26.92 -99.51 -63.89
C LEU A 35 25.66 -98.65 -64.08
N ASP A 36 24.67 -99.11 -64.86
CA ASP A 36 23.37 -98.46 -65.03
C ASP A 36 22.63 -98.28 -63.69
N ASN A 37 22.63 -99.30 -62.83
CA ASN A 37 22.04 -99.21 -61.49
C ASN A 37 22.77 -98.20 -60.59
N THR A 38 24.11 -98.14 -60.65
CA THR A 38 24.88 -97.16 -59.88
C THR A 38 24.69 -95.74 -60.39
N VAL A 39 24.62 -95.53 -61.71
CA VAL A 39 24.30 -94.23 -62.32
C VAL A 39 22.92 -93.77 -61.86
N LYS A 40 21.90 -94.64 -61.89
CA LYS A 40 20.56 -94.32 -61.37
C LYS A 40 20.53 -93.99 -59.88
N ALA A 41 21.30 -94.71 -59.06
CA ALA A 41 21.40 -94.43 -57.63
C ALA A 41 22.07 -93.06 -57.37
N LEU A 42 23.16 -92.76 -58.07
CA LEU A 42 23.85 -91.47 -58.04
C LEU A 42 22.96 -90.32 -58.56
N GLU A 43 22.18 -90.54 -59.62
CA GLU A 43 21.22 -89.56 -60.15
C GLU A 43 20.14 -89.24 -59.11
N SER A 44 19.62 -90.25 -58.41
CA SER A 44 18.63 -90.09 -57.34
C SER A 44 19.21 -89.32 -56.14
N GLU A 45 20.43 -89.66 -55.72
CA GLU A 45 21.13 -88.98 -54.62
C GLU A 45 21.44 -87.52 -54.99
N TYR A 46 21.91 -87.27 -56.22
CA TYR A 46 22.16 -85.93 -56.74
C TYR A 46 20.89 -85.07 -56.79
N ALA A 47 19.76 -85.65 -57.21
CA ALA A 47 18.46 -84.99 -57.17
C ALA A 47 18.01 -84.66 -55.72
N GLY A 48 18.25 -85.57 -54.77
CA GLY A 48 18.00 -85.34 -53.35
C GLY A 48 18.85 -84.21 -52.76
N LEU A 49 20.15 -84.21 -53.05
CA LEU A 49 21.09 -83.15 -52.67
C LEU A 49 20.72 -81.79 -53.28
N LEU A 50 20.28 -81.76 -54.54
CA LEU A 50 19.78 -80.56 -55.20
C LEU A 50 18.58 -79.97 -54.46
N LYS A 51 17.60 -80.80 -54.10
CA LYS A 51 16.41 -80.36 -53.34
C LYS A 51 16.77 -79.83 -51.95
N GLN A 52 17.71 -80.48 -51.25
CA GLN A 52 18.20 -79.99 -49.96
C GLN A 52 18.92 -78.66 -50.10
N LYS A 53 19.78 -78.51 -51.13
CA LYS A 53 20.46 -77.26 -51.43
C LYS A 53 19.47 -76.13 -51.72
N GLU A 54 18.43 -76.38 -52.51
CA GLU A 54 17.36 -75.41 -52.77
C GLU A 54 16.62 -75.01 -51.48
N GLY A 55 16.28 -75.97 -50.62
CA GLY A 55 15.68 -75.71 -49.31
C GLY A 55 16.57 -74.84 -48.40
N LEU A 56 17.86 -75.17 -48.31
CA LEU A 56 18.84 -74.39 -47.54
C LEU A 56 19.05 -72.98 -48.11
N VAL A 57 18.95 -72.80 -49.43
CA VAL A 57 19.03 -71.48 -50.06
C VAL A 57 17.83 -70.62 -49.67
N LEU A 58 16.63 -71.19 -49.62
CA LEU A 58 15.42 -70.50 -49.16
C LEU A 58 15.50 -70.15 -47.67
N GLU A 59 15.87 -71.12 -46.83
CA GLU A 59 16.02 -70.89 -45.39
C GLU A 59 17.07 -69.80 -45.09
N LYS A 60 18.22 -69.84 -45.78
CA LYS A 60 19.25 -68.80 -45.67
C LYS A 60 18.69 -67.43 -46.08
N LYS A 61 17.88 -67.37 -47.14
CA LYS A 61 17.25 -66.11 -47.58
C LYS A 61 16.32 -65.56 -46.51
N ASP A 62 15.45 -66.39 -45.95
CA ASP A 62 14.51 -65.99 -44.90
C ASP A 62 15.23 -65.55 -43.62
N LEU A 63 16.23 -66.32 -43.18
CA LEU A 63 17.10 -65.95 -42.06
C LEU A 63 17.81 -64.61 -42.29
N THR A 64 18.28 -64.36 -43.52
CA THR A 64 18.93 -63.09 -43.86
C THR A 64 17.94 -61.93 -43.82
N GLN A 65 16.71 -62.12 -44.30
CA GLN A 65 15.65 -61.10 -44.22
C GLN A 65 15.28 -60.80 -42.77
N ASN A 66 15.09 -61.83 -41.95
CA ASN A 66 14.78 -61.68 -40.53
C ASN A 66 15.91 -61.00 -39.76
N LEU A 67 17.17 -61.39 -40.03
CA LEU A 67 18.34 -60.75 -39.42
C LEU A 67 18.41 -59.27 -39.80
N THR A 68 18.15 -58.92 -41.07
CA THR A 68 18.16 -57.53 -41.53
C THR A 68 17.06 -56.71 -40.85
N ALA A 69 15.85 -57.27 -40.75
CA ALA A 69 14.74 -56.61 -40.05
C ALA A 69 15.02 -56.41 -38.55
N ALA A 70 15.59 -57.42 -37.88
CA ALA A 70 15.96 -57.34 -36.48
C ALA A 70 17.09 -56.31 -36.23
N LEU A 71 18.08 -56.23 -37.13
CA LEU A 71 19.14 -55.22 -37.07
C LEU A 71 18.58 -53.81 -37.24
N GLN A 72 17.64 -53.62 -38.18
CA GLN A 72 16.98 -52.33 -38.38
C GLN A 72 16.15 -51.93 -37.15
N GLN A 73 15.35 -52.85 -36.62
CA GLN A 73 14.58 -52.61 -35.40
C GLN A 73 15.49 -52.27 -34.20
N SER A 74 16.63 -52.95 -34.06
CA SER A 74 17.59 -52.64 -33.01
C SER A 74 18.21 -51.25 -33.18
N ALA A 75 18.44 -50.79 -34.41
CA ALA A 75 18.97 -49.46 -34.68
C ALA A 75 17.93 -48.38 -34.33
N ASP A 76 16.67 -48.58 -34.71
CA ASP A 76 15.55 -47.67 -34.40
C ASP A 76 15.35 -47.55 -32.88
N LEU A 77 15.33 -48.68 -32.15
CA LEU A 77 15.22 -48.68 -30.69
C LEU A 77 16.41 -48.00 -30.00
N GLN A 78 17.63 -48.14 -30.53
CA GLN A 78 18.79 -47.44 -30.00
C GLN A 78 18.65 -45.93 -30.19
N GLN A 79 18.13 -45.48 -31.34
CA GLN A 79 17.89 -44.07 -31.61
C GLN A 79 16.78 -43.50 -30.69
N ASP A 80 15.70 -44.23 -30.47
CA ASP A 80 14.63 -43.84 -29.56
C ASP A 80 15.15 -43.73 -28.12
N LEU A 81 15.99 -44.66 -27.69
CA LEU A 81 16.58 -44.66 -26.35
C LEU A 81 17.49 -43.45 -26.13
N VAL A 82 18.30 -43.08 -27.12
CA VAL A 82 19.12 -41.85 -27.07
C VAL A 82 18.23 -40.61 -26.96
N SER A 83 17.13 -40.57 -27.72
CA SER A 83 16.18 -39.45 -27.70
C SER A 83 15.47 -39.34 -26.34
N ALA A 84 14.98 -40.45 -25.80
CA ALA A 84 14.33 -40.50 -24.49
C ALA A 84 15.27 -40.12 -23.34
N ARG A 85 16.56 -40.48 -23.43
CA ARG A 85 17.58 -40.02 -22.47
C ARG A 85 17.78 -38.51 -22.54
N ALA A 86 17.89 -37.96 -23.75
CA ALA A 86 18.03 -36.52 -23.94
C ALA A 86 16.81 -35.74 -23.40
N ASP A 87 15.61 -36.26 -23.58
CA ASP A 87 14.38 -35.68 -23.03
C ASP A 87 14.35 -35.76 -21.50
N THR A 88 14.80 -36.88 -20.93
CA THR A 88 14.91 -37.05 -19.47
C THR A 88 15.88 -36.02 -18.88
N ASP A 89 17.07 -35.89 -19.45
CA ASP A 89 18.07 -34.90 -19.03
C ASP A 89 17.52 -33.46 -19.13
N ARG A 90 16.73 -33.17 -20.18
CA ARG A 90 16.08 -31.87 -20.35
C ARG A 90 15.04 -31.63 -19.26
N LEU A 91 14.20 -32.62 -18.96
CA LEU A 91 13.17 -32.52 -17.93
C LEU A 91 13.78 -32.33 -16.54
N GLU A 92 14.85 -33.06 -16.20
CA GLU A 92 15.55 -32.89 -14.93
C GLU A 92 16.10 -31.48 -14.75
N ARG A 93 16.70 -30.89 -15.80
CA ARG A 93 17.16 -29.49 -15.76
C ARG A 93 16.01 -28.52 -15.54
N VAL A 94 14.90 -28.69 -16.28
CA VAL A 94 13.72 -27.83 -16.14
C VAL A 94 13.13 -27.93 -14.74
N LEU A 95 12.98 -29.15 -14.20
CA LEU A 95 12.47 -29.37 -12.85
C LEU A 95 13.39 -28.77 -11.79
N SER A 96 14.70 -28.90 -11.94
CA SER A 96 15.69 -28.29 -11.05
C SER A 96 15.57 -26.76 -11.05
N THR A 97 15.52 -26.14 -12.23
CA THR A 97 15.34 -24.68 -12.35
C THR A 97 14.01 -24.23 -11.74
N ARG A 98 12.91 -24.90 -12.05
CA ARG A 98 11.59 -24.56 -11.49
C ARG A 98 11.52 -24.73 -9.98
N SER A 99 12.16 -25.77 -9.44
CA SER A 99 12.26 -25.97 -8.00
C SER A 99 13.04 -24.84 -7.32
N GLN A 100 14.14 -24.39 -7.93
CA GLN A 100 14.92 -23.26 -7.44
C GLN A 100 14.14 -21.94 -7.49
N GLU A 101 13.48 -21.65 -8.62
CA GLU A 101 12.62 -20.47 -8.78
C GLU A 101 11.49 -20.45 -7.75
N ALA A 102 10.82 -21.59 -7.54
CA ALA A 102 9.78 -21.72 -6.53
C ALA A 102 10.32 -21.48 -5.11
N GLY A 103 11.51 -22.02 -4.80
CA GLY A 103 12.18 -21.79 -3.51
C GLY A 103 12.52 -20.32 -3.28
N GLN A 104 13.00 -19.62 -4.31
CA GLN A 104 13.29 -18.18 -4.26
C GLN A 104 12.00 -17.37 -4.04
N ALA A 105 10.95 -17.65 -4.81
CA ALA A 105 9.66 -16.97 -4.66
C ALA A 105 9.06 -17.18 -3.27
N MET A 106 9.19 -18.38 -2.69
CA MET A 106 8.73 -18.65 -1.31
C MET A 106 9.54 -17.87 -0.27
N ALA A 107 10.85 -17.74 -0.45
CA ALA A 107 11.70 -16.96 0.45
C ALA A 107 11.35 -15.47 0.42
N GLU A 108 11.14 -14.90 -0.77
CA GLU A 108 10.68 -13.52 -0.94
C GLU A 108 9.30 -13.29 -0.33
N MET A 109 8.36 -14.21 -0.56
CA MET A 109 7.02 -14.13 0.02
C MET A 109 7.09 -14.15 1.55
N ARG A 110 7.95 -15.00 2.14
CA ARG A 110 8.14 -15.07 3.59
C ARG A 110 8.69 -13.76 4.15
N GLN A 111 9.68 -13.15 3.48
CA GLN A 111 10.20 -11.84 3.88
C GLN A 111 9.12 -10.74 3.83
N ASN A 112 8.25 -10.78 2.82
CA ASN A 112 7.13 -9.85 2.72
C ASN A 112 6.10 -10.05 3.84
N ILE A 113 5.78 -11.29 4.18
CA ILE A 113 4.89 -11.62 5.32
C ILE A 113 5.49 -11.09 6.62
N ASP A 114 6.76 -11.39 6.91
CA ASP A 114 7.43 -10.92 8.13
C ASP A 114 7.43 -9.39 8.23
N ARG A 115 7.67 -8.70 7.11
CA ARG A 115 7.60 -7.24 7.04
C ARG A 115 6.19 -6.72 7.31
N LEU A 116 5.18 -7.27 6.64
CA LEU A 116 3.78 -6.84 6.81
C LEU A 116 3.26 -7.11 8.22
N GLU A 117 3.67 -8.21 8.84
CA GLU A 117 3.36 -8.48 10.25
C GLU A 117 4.01 -7.44 11.17
N GLY A 118 5.26 -7.05 10.91
CA GLY A 118 5.95 -6.00 11.65
C GLY A 118 5.25 -4.64 11.52
N ASP A 119 4.87 -4.26 10.30
CA ASP A 119 4.13 -3.02 10.04
C ASP A 119 2.75 -3.02 10.71
N ASN A 120 2.02 -4.13 10.66
CA ASN A 120 0.72 -4.28 11.33
C ASN A 120 0.84 -4.10 12.84
N ARG A 121 1.84 -4.71 13.49
CA ARG A 121 2.08 -4.52 14.93
C ARG A 121 2.37 -3.07 15.27
N ARG A 122 3.18 -2.38 14.45
CA ARG A 122 3.48 -0.95 14.64
C ARG A 122 2.23 -0.09 14.50
N LEU A 123 1.40 -0.32 13.48
CA LEU A 123 0.16 0.44 13.27
C LEU A 123 -0.83 0.21 14.41
N GLN A 124 -0.96 -1.02 14.91
CA GLN A 124 -1.80 -1.33 16.08
C GLN A 124 -1.33 -0.58 17.33
N GLN A 125 -0.02 -0.47 17.55
CA GLN A 125 0.53 0.33 18.65
C GLN A 125 0.19 1.82 18.48
N GLN A 126 0.38 2.38 17.28
CA GLN A 126 0.04 3.78 17.01
C GLN A 126 -1.44 4.09 17.21
N ILE A 127 -2.33 3.18 16.81
CA ILE A 127 -3.78 3.30 17.03
C ILE A 127 -4.08 3.34 18.53
N THR A 128 -3.43 2.48 19.31
CA THR A 128 -3.62 2.41 20.77
C THR A 128 -3.13 3.69 21.46
N ASP A 129 -1.96 4.18 21.07
CA ASP A 129 -1.37 5.40 21.63
C ASP A 129 -2.23 6.63 21.28
N LEU A 130 -2.68 6.74 20.03
CA LEU A 130 -3.54 7.84 19.59
C LEU A 130 -4.91 7.80 20.27
N ALA A 131 -5.50 6.61 20.46
CA ALA A 131 -6.74 6.46 21.20
C ALA A 131 -6.60 6.95 22.65
N SER A 132 -5.47 6.65 23.31
CA SER A 132 -5.18 7.16 24.65
C SER A 132 -5.03 8.69 24.68
N GLN A 133 -4.38 9.28 23.67
CA GLN A 133 -4.24 10.74 23.56
C GLN A 133 -5.59 11.43 23.34
N VAL A 134 -6.42 10.90 22.43
CA VAL A 134 -7.75 11.44 22.16
C VAL A 134 -8.62 11.40 23.42
N GLU A 135 -8.58 10.30 24.18
CA GLU A 135 -9.35 10.19 25.41
C GLU A 135 -8.87 11.19 26.48
N LYS A 136 -7.56 11.36 26.65
CA LYS A 136 -6.99 12.37 27.56
C LYS A 136 -7.44 13.79 27.18
N GLU A 137 -7.38 14.14 25.90
CA GLU A 137 -7.83 15.45 25.41
C GLU A 137 -9.34 15.64 25.55
N ARG A 138 -10.14 14.57 25.34
CA ARG A 138 -11.59 14.60 25.53
C ARG A 138 -11.93 14.91 26.99
N VAL A 139 -11.34 14.18 27.94
CA VAL A 139 -11.54 14.40 29.38
C VAL A 139 -11.08 15.81 29.77
N ALA A 140 -9.89 16.24 29.34
CA ALA A 140 -9.39 17.58 29.63
C ALA A 140 -10.30 18.69 29.05
N ARG A 141 -10.88 18.48 27.86
CA ARG A 141 -11.84 19.42 27.26
C ARG A 141 -13.16 19.45 28.04
N GLU A 142 -13.67 18.30 28.48
CA GLU A 142 -14.89 18.23 29.30
C GLU A 142 -14.72 18.93 30.63
N THR A 143 -13.59 18.73 31.32
CA THR A 143 -13.26 19.44 32.56
C THR A 143 -13.20 20.96 32.31
N ARG A 144 -12.50 21.42 31.27
CA ARG A 144 -12.42 22.84 30.92
C ARG A 144 -13.80 23.45 30.64
N VAL A 145 -14.66 22.74 29.92
CA VAL A 145 -16.04 23.21 29.64
C VAL A 145 -16.87 23.28 30.92
N ALA A 146 -16.75 22.29 31.81
CA ALA A 146 -17.45 22.28 33.09
C ALA A 146 -17.00 23.44 34.00
N GLU A 147 -15.70 23.73 34.05
CA GLU A 147 -15.13 24.87 34.80
C GLU A 147 -15.62 26.22 34.26
N VAL A 148 -15.57 26.41 32.94
CA VAL A 148 -16.05 27.64 32.29
C VAL A 148 -17.54 27.83 32.56
N LYS A 149 -18.34 26.76 32.45
CA LYS A 149 -19.77 26.81 32.75
C LYS A 149 -20.03 27.18 34.22
N SER A 150 -19.33 26.55 35.16
CA SER A 150 -19.48 26.86 36.58
C SER A 150 -19.11 28.32 36.89
N THR A 151 -18.04 28.83 36.28
CA THR A 151 -17.63 30.23 36.45
C THR A 151 -18.65 31.18 35.81
N TYR A 152 -19.20 30.82 34.63
CA TYR A 152 -20.27 31.57 33.98
C TYR A 152 -21.51 31.69 34.88
N ASP A 153 -21.97 30.56 35.44
CA ASP A 153 -23.16 30.53 36.31
C ASP A 153 -22.92 31.36 37.59
N GLU A 154 -21.72 31.29 38.17
CA GLU A 154 -21.33 32.07 39.34
C GLU A 154 -21.30 33.58 39.04
N LEU A 155 -20.66 34.00 37.94
CA LEU A 155 -20.62 35.41 37.55
C LEU A 155 -22.03 35.93 37.19
N GLY A 156 -22.81 35.12 36.48
CA GLY A 156 -24.20 35.46 36.13
C GLY A 156 -25.05 35.71 37.36
N SER A 157 -24.93 34.87 38.40
CA SER A 157 -25.63 35.08 39.67
C SER A 157 -25.14 36.32 40.42
N LYS A 158 -23.82 36.53 40.51
CA LYS A 158 -23.25 37.68 41.24
C LYS A 158 -23.50 39.02 40.56
N MET A 159 -23.68 39.03 39.24
CA MET A 159 -23.89 40.24 38.43
C MET A 159 -25.31 40.37 37.86
N GLU A 160 -26.28 39.60 38.37
CA GLU A 160 -27.66 39.58 37.87
C GLU A 160 -28.28 40.99 37.83
N SER A 161 -27.94 41.83 38.82
CA SER A 161 -28.47 43.19 38.93
C SER A 161 -27.96 44.10 37.80
N GLU A 162 -26.66 44.03 37.47
CA GLU A 162 -26.00 44.77 36.41
C GLU A 162 -26.49 44.32 35.03
N ILE A 163 -26.69 43.00 34.86
CA ILE A 163 -27.22 42.41 33.63
C ILE A 163 -28.66 42.90 33.40
N THR A 164 -29.50 42.85 34.43
CA THR A 164 -30.91 43.28 34.35
C THR A 164 -31.03 44.78 34.04
N ARG A 165 -30.12 45.60 34.56
CA ARG A 165 -30.03 47.05 34.22
C ARG A 165 -29.46 47.32 32.82
N GLY A 166 -29.02 46.28 32.10
CA GLY A 166 -28.40 46.42 30.78
C GLY A 166 -27.04 47.10 30.82
N GLU A 167 -26.37 47.07 31.98
CA GLU A 167 -25.06 47.69 32.18
C GLU A 167 -23.92 46.81 31.64
N ILE A 168 -24.11 45.50 31.75
CA ILE A 168 -23.14 44.49 31.32
C ILE A 168 -23.82 43.33 30.59
N THR A 169 -23.04 42.57 29.81
CA THR A 169 -23.42 41.25 29.33
C THR A 169 -22.29 40.26 29.54
N ILE A 170 -22.62 39.01 29.82
CA ILE A 170 -21.64 37.92 29.98
C ILE A 170 -21.77 36.98 28.78
N SER A 171 -20.64 36.63 28.17
CA SER A 171 -20.58 35.69 27.04
C SER A 171 -19.40 34.73 27.16
N ASP A 172 -19.60 33.48 26.74
CA ASP A 172 -18.52 32.53 26.48
C ASP A 172 -18.15 32.59 25.00
N LEU A 173 -16.92 33.03 24.71
CA LEU A 173 -16.38 33.05 23.36
C LEU A 173 -15.15 32.14 23.31
N GLN A 174 -15.28 30.99 22.66
CA GLN A 174 -14.18 30.01 22.46
C GLN A 174 -13.55 29.52 23.77
N GLY A 175 -14.33 29.35 24.85
CA GLY A 175 -13.84 28.91 26.16
C GLY A 175 -13.22 30.03 26.99
N ARG A 176 -13.45 31.30 26.60
CA ARG A 176 -13.06 32.47 27.36
C ARG A 176 -14.31 33.19 27.84
N LEU A 177 -14.40 33.37 29.15
CA LEU A 177 -15.48 34.11 29.76
C LEU A 177 -15.22 35.61 29.61
N THR A 178 -16.20 36.32 29.08
CA THR A 178 -16.08 37.74 28.76
C THR A 178 -17.23 38.52 29.37
N VAL A 179 -16.91 39.61 30.05
CA VAL A 179 -17.86 40.59 30.58
C VAL A 179 -17.77 41.83 29.71
N ASN A 180 -18.80 42.07 28.90
CA ASN A 180 -18.87 43.24 28.04
C ASN A 180 -19.60 44.37 28.76
N MET A 181 -19.02 45.56 28.72
CA MET A 181 -19.58 46.80 29.26
C MET A 181 -19.74 47.80 28.12
N VAL A 182 -20.93 48.41 28.03
CA VAL A 182 -21.22 49.38 26.97
C VAL A 182 -20.43 50.66 27.21
N GLU A 183 -19.75 51.19 26.18
CA GLU A 183 -18.91 52.39 26.31
C GLU A 183 -19.67 53.57 26.92
N ARG A 184 -20.92 53.80 26.52
CA ARG A 184 -21.72 54.98 26.94
C ARG A 184 -21.89 55.11 28.46
N ILE A 185 -21.80 53.98 29.16
CA ILE A 185 -21.92 53.91 30.63
C ILE A 185 -20.59 54.31 31.27
N LEU A 186 -19.48 53.87 30.67
CA LEU A 186 -18.14 54.10 31.17
C LEU A 186 -17.59 55.48 30.78
N PHE A 187 -17.81 55.95 29.55
CA PHE A 187 -17.12 57.11 28.99
C PHE A 187 -18.06 58.11 28.33
N ASP A 188 -17.66 59.38 28.35
CA ASP A 188 -18.30 60.41 27.55
C ASP A 188 -17.77 60.31 26.12
N SER A 189 -18.55 60.83 25.16
CA SER A 189 -18.13 60.81 23.76
C SER A 189 -16.76 61.46 23.62
N GLY A 190 -15.80 60.70 23.08
CA GLY A 190 -14.43 61.15 22.89
C GLY A 190 -13.60 61.31 24.16
N ARG A 191 -14.06 60.82 25.33
CA ARG A 191 -13.27 60.82 26.57
C ARG A 191 -12.73 59.43 26.86
N ALA A 192 -11.55 59.38 27.49
CA ALA A 192 -10.98 58.16 28.04
C ALA A 192 -11.13 58.08 29.56
N ASP A 193 -11.51 59.15 30.24
CA ASP A 193 -11.77 59.15 31.69
C ASP A 193 -13.10 58.45 31.99
N VAL A 194 -13.09 57.52 32.95
CA VAL A 194 -14.30 56.80 33.36
C VAL A 194 -15.21 57.75 34.15
N LYS A 195 -16.48 57.84 33.77
CA LYS A 195 -17.49 58.67 34.47
C LYS A 195 -17.83 58.13 35.85
N PRO A 196 -18.32 58.97 36.78
CA PRO A 196 -18.77 58.53 38.11
C PRO A 196 -19.72 57.32 38.08
N ALA A 197 -20.75 57.33 37.23
CA ALA A 197 -21.67 56.19 37.09
C ALA A 197 -20.96 54.91 36.59
N GLY A 198 -20.02 55.06 35.65
CA GLY A 198 -19.20 53.96 35.16
C GLY A 198 -18.27 53.37 36.23
N LEU A 199 -17.71 54.22 37.10
CA LEU A 199 -16.87 53.79 38.22
C LEU A 199 -17.63 52.91 39.21
N GLU A 200 -18.91 53.19 39.46
CA GLU A 200 -19.74 52.36 40.35
C GLU A 200 -19.97 50.96 39.78
N VAL A 201 -20.33 50.87 38.49
CA VAL A 201 -20.51 49.56 37.81
C VAL A 201 -19.18 48.82 37.76
N LEU A 202 -18.10 49.51 37.38
CA LEU A 202 -16.77 48.92 37.27
C LEU A 202 -16.24 48.45 38.63
N ARG A 203 -16.56 49.14 39.73
CA ARG A 203 -16.23 48.69 41.09
C ARG A 203 -16.89 47.36 41.41
N ARG A 204 -18.21 47.24 41.18
CA ARG A 204 -18.96 45.99 41.43
C ARG A 204 -18.44 44.84 40.57
N VAL A 205 -18.24 45.09 39.27
CA VAL A 205 -17.66 44.11 38.35
C VAL A 205 -16.25 43.70 38.80
N GLY A 206 -15.40 44.67 39.13
CA GLY A 206 -14.04 44.45 39.60
C GLY A 206 -13.97 43.64 40.88
N GLU A 207 -14.83 43.91 41.88
CA GLU A 207 -14.89 43.17 43.14
C GLU A 207 -15.23 41.68 42.90
N ILE A 208 -16.18 41.41 42.01
CA ILE A 208 -16.58 40.04 41.66
C ILE A 208 -15.45 39.32 40.91
N LEU A 209 -14.86 39.97 39.90
CA LEU A 209 -13.78 39.38 39.11
C LEU A 209 -12.47 39.22 39.91
N GLY A 210 -12.21 40.12 40.86
CA GLY A 210 -11.08 40.03 41.79
C GLY A 210 -11.13 38.76 42.65
N GLY A 211 -12.33 38.26 42.94
CA GLY A 211 -12.57 36.99 43.65
C GLY A 211 -12.17 35.74 42.86
N VAL A 212 -12.11 35.80 41.51
CA VAL A 212 -11.72 34.68 40.65
C VAL A 212 -10.20 34.62 40.54
N LYS A 213 -9.52 34.14 41.60
CA LYS A 213 -8.05 34.23 41.73
C LYS A 213 -7.25 33.40 40.72
N GLU A 214 -7.86 32.38 40.12
CA GLU A 214 -7.19 31.44 39.21
C GLU A 214 -7.09 31.92 37.75
N LYS A 215 -7.57 33.13 37.47
CA LYS A 215 -7.55 33.75 36.13
C LYS A 215 -6.92 35.13 36.19
N GLU A 216 -6.31 35.52 35.07
CA GLU A 216 -5.93 36.91 34.83
C GLU A 216 -7.09 37.66 34.17
N ILE A 217 -7.06 38.97 34.33
CA ILE A 217 -8.09 39.88 33.83
C ILE A 217 -7.46 40.72 32.73
N ARG A 218 -7.88 40.48 31.50
CA ARG A 218 -7.51 41.28 30.34
C ARG A 218 -8.63 42.24 29.99
N VAL A 219 -8.34 43.53 30.00
CA VAL A 219 -9.28 44.57 29.61
C VAL A 219 -9.02 44.92 28.15
N GLU A 220 -10.03 44.72 27.30
CA GLU A 220 -9.97 44.95 25.87
C GLU A 220 -10.84 46.15 25.48
N GLY A 221 -10.25 47.16 24.87
CA GLY A 221 -10.95 48.32 24.33
C GLY A 221 -11.27 48.17 22.85
N HIS A 222 -12.52 48.48 22.47
CA HIS A 222 -13.01 48.39 21.10
C HIS A 222 -13.71 49.69 20.68
N SER A 223 -13.63 50.03 19.40
CA SER A 223 -14.33 51.17 18.79
C SER A 223 -15.29 50.70 17.69
N ASP A 224 -16.10 51.63 17.18
CA ASP A 224 -16.72 51.47 15.86
C ASP A 224 -15.76 51.93 14.76
N ASN A 225 -16.26 51.94 13.52
CA ASN A 225 -15.52 52.37 12.33
C ASN A 225 -15.63 53.88 12.04
N ILE A 226 -16.19 54.68 12.96
CA ILE A 226 -16.26 56.13 12.76
C ILE A 226 -14.91 56.73 13.16
N PRO A 227 -14.24 57.48 12.26
CA PRO A 227 -13.00 58.16 12.61
C PRO A 227 -13.19 59.16 13.75
N ILE A 228 -12.17 59.29 14.59
CA ILE A 228 -12.15 60.28 15.66
C ILE A 228 -12.21 61.70 15.07
N SER A 229 -12.97 62.60 15.73
CA SER A 229 -13.04 64.01 15.32
C SER A 229 -11.65 64.67 15.28
N THR A 230 -11.45 65.63 14.38
CA THR A 230 -10.17 66.37 14.23
C THR A 230 -9.67 67.02 15.51
N ARG A 231 -10.59 67.48 16.39
CA ARG A 231 -10.24 68.02 17.71
C ARG A 231 -9.66 66.93 18.62
N LEU A 232 -10.31 65.77 18.67
CA LEU A 232 -9.87 64.68 19.54
C LEU A 232 -8.63 63.96 19.00
N ALA A 233 -8.41 63.99 17.68
CA ALA A 233 -7.20 63.49 17.04
C ALA A 233 -5.90 64.15 17.54
N GLN A 234 -5.99 65.34 18.15
CA GLN A 234 -4.85 66.01 18.80
C GLN A 234 -4.39 65.29 20.08
N THR A 235 -5.28 64.53 20.73
CA THR A 235 -5.00 63.79 21.97
C THR A 235 -4.92 62.29 21.71
N PHE A 236 -5.83 61.74 20.91
CA PHE A 236 -5.85 60.34 20.49
C PHE A 236 -5.82 60.29 18.96
N PRO A 237 -4.64 60.10 18.34
CA PRO A 237 -4.45 60.12 16.88
C PRO A 237 -5.44 59.25 16.10
N SER A 238 -5.86 58.11 16.65
CA SER A 238 -6.83 57.21 16.06
C SER A 238 -7.64 56.43 17.09
N ASN A 239 -8.59 55.63 16.62
CA ASN A 239 -9.36 54.70 17.44
C ASN A 239 -8.48 53.67 18.17
N TRP A 240 -7.24 53.41 17.70
CA TRP A 240 -6.27 52.61 18.44
C TRP A 240 -5.89 53.24 19.77
N GLU A 241 -5.46 54.50 19.76
CA GLU A 241 -5.02 55.17 20.98
C GLU A 241 -6.19 55.40 21.93
N LEU A 242 -7.37 55.77 21.41
CA LEU A 242 -8.55 55.97 22.26
C LEU A 242 -9.01 54.66 22.92
N SER A 243 -9.10 53.56 22.16
CA SER A 243 -9.52 52.27 22.72
C SER A 243 -8.51 51.71 23.73
N THR A 244 -7.21 51.84 23.42
CA THR A 244 -6.12 51.42 24.33
C THR A 244 -6.09 52.27 25.60
N ALA A 245 -6.24 53.60 25.49
CA ALA A 245 -6.26 54.49 26.65
C ALA A 245 -7.45 54.20 27.57
N ARG A 246 -8.64 53.94 27.00
CA ARG A 246 -9.81 53.53 27.79
C ARG A 246 -9.60 52.21 28.53
N ALA A 247 -9.05 51.20 27.86
CA ALA A 247 -8.71 49.93 28.50
C ALA A 247 -7.69 50.12 29.64
N THR A 248 -6.68 50.96 29.42
CA THR A 248 -5.64 51.27 30.40
C THR A 248 -6.22 51.99 31.63
N ASN A 249 -7.11 52.97 31.44
CA ASN A 249 -7.78 53.67 32.53
C ASN A 249 -8.67 52.75 33.37
N VAL A 250 -9.32 51.76 32.73
CA VAL A 250 -10.05 50.71 33.44
C VAL A 250 -9.11 49.83 34.27
N VAL A 251 -7.96 49.43 33.71
CA VAL A 251 -6.93 48.69 34.47
C VAL A 251 -6.43 49.48 35.68
N HIS A 252 -6.10 50.76 35.51
CA HIS A 252 -5.69 51.63 36.63
C HIS A 252 -6.75 51.67 37.73
N PHE A 253 -8.03 51.82 37.36
CA PHE A 253 -9.10 51.80 38.34
C PHE A 253 -9.21 50.46 39.08
N LEU A 254 -9.15 49.33 38.36
CA LEU A 254 -9.18 47.99 38.95
C LEU A 254 -8.00 47.75 39.90
N GLN A 255 -6.82 48.27 39.55
CA GLN A 255 -5.64 48.15 40.40
C GLN A 255 -5.75 49.04 41.64
N GLU A 256 -5.97 50.35 41.45
CA GLU A 256 -5.82 51.36 42.49
C GLU A 256 -7.03 51.46 43.42
N LYS A 257 -8.24 51.20 42.90
CA LYS A 257 -9.50 51.39 43.64
C LYS A 257 -10.13 50.09 44.09
N VAL A 258 -10.00 49.03 43.28
CA VAL A 258 -10.52 47.69 43.62
C VAL A 258 -9.43 46.85 44.31
N GLY A 259 -8.15 47.11 44.06
CA GLY A 259 -7.04 46.41 44.70
C GLY A 259 -6.63 45.11 44.01
N ILE A 260 -6.93 44.96 42.72
CA ILE A 260 -6.49 43.77 41.97
C ILE A 260 -4.97 43.89 41.68
N PRO A 261 -4.16 42.86 41.99
CA PRO A 261 -2.72 42.90 41.72
C PRO A 261 -2.42 43.20 40.26
N GLY A 262 -1.48 44.12 39.99
CA GLY A 262 -1.12 44.52 38.63
C GLY A 262 -0.59 43.35 37.80
N GLU A 263 -0.02 42.35 38.44
CA GLU A 263 0.46 41.11 37.82
C GLU A 263 -0.65 40.30 37.16
N ARG A 264 -1.91 40.50 37.57
CA ARG A 264 -3.10 39.84 37.04
C ARG A 264 -3.86 40.69 36.02
N LEU A 265 -3.37 41.90 35.73
CA LEU A 265 -4.06 42.86 34.89
C LEU A 265 -3.30 43.08 33.58
N SER A 266 -4.02 43.08 32.47
CA SER A 266 -3.48 43.53 31.18
C SER A 266 -4.50 44.41 30.45
N ALA A 267 -4.01 45.37 29.68
CA ALA A 267 -4.83 46.22 28.81
C ALA A 267 -4.46 45.97 27.35
N CYS A 268 -5.47 45.87 26.48
CA CYS A 268 -5.30 45.76 25.04
C CYS A 268 -6.30 46.68 24.33
N GLY A 269 -5.87 47.37 23.27
CA GLY A 269 -6.78 48.03 22.34
C GLY A 269 -6.89 47.22 21.06
N PHE A 270 -8.09 47.10 20.50
CA PHE A 270 -8.34 46.44 19.21
C PHE A 270 -8.95 47.37 18.16
N SER A 271 -9.18 48.64 18.51
CA SER A 271 -9.81 49.62 17.61
C SER A 271 -11.10 49.04 17.00
N GLU A 272 -11.29 49.19 15.69
CA GLU A 272 -12.49 48.79 14.95
C GLU A 272 -12.41 47.36 14.39
N PHE A 273 -11.27 46.68 14.55
CA PHE A 273 -10.93 45.45 13.81
C PHE A 273 -11.48 44.16 14.44
N ARG A 274 -12.24 44.28 15.54
CA ARG A 274 -12.99 43.17 16.17
C ARG A 274 -14.44 43.55 16.43
N PRO A 275 -15.22 43.84 15.36
CA PRO A 275 -16.63 44.19 15.49
C PRO A 275 -17.43 42.96 15.96
N VAL A 276 -18.39 43.20 16.85
CA VAL A 276 -19.39 42.21 17.30
C VAL A 276 -20.74 42.40 16.63
N ALA A 277 -20.93 43.52 15.94
CA ALA A 277 -22.13 43.86 15.20
C ALA A 277 -21.82 44.68 13.95
N ASP A 278 -22.81 44.83 13.08
CA ASP A 278 -22.67 45.55 11.82
C ASP A 278 -22.47 47.06 12.05
N ASN A 279 -21.33 47.58 11.56
CA ASN A 279 -20.99 49.00 11.62
C ASN A 279 -21.87 49.90 10.73
N ALA A 280 -22.67 49.32 9.82
CA ALA A 280 -23.60 50.11 8.99
C ALA A 280 -24.74 50.72 9.83
N THR A 281 -25.15 50.07 10.91
CA THR A 281 -26.28 50.51 11.76
C THR A 281 -25.83 51.30 12.98
N SER A 282 -26.65 52.23 13.47
CA SER A 282 -26.37 52.97 14.71
C SER A 282 -26.28 52.03 15.92
N GLU A 283 -27.14 51.02 15.92
CA GLU A 283 -27.25 50.01 16.96
C GLU A 283 -26.00 49.14 16.99
N GLY A 284 -25.55 48.65 15.83
CA GLY A 284 -24.35 47.84 15.73
C GLY A 284 -23.07 48.62 16.07
N ARG A 285 -22.96 49.88 15.65
CA ARG A 285 -21.85 50.76 16.11
C ARG A 285 -21.85 50.95 17.63
N ALA A 286 -23.03 51.10 18.24
CA ALA A 286 -23.13 51.23 19.70
C ALA A 286 -22.71 49.95 20.43
N GLN A 287 -22.90 48.76 19.84
CA GLN A 287 -22.40 47.50 20.38
C GLN A 287 -20.89 47.32 20.18
N ASN A 288 -20.34 47.81 19.06
CA ASN A 288 -18.90 47.75 18.78
C ASN A 288 -18.09 48.64 19.73
N ARG A 289 -18.64 49.79 20.12
CA ARG A 289 -18.13 50.69 21.15
C ARG A 289 -18.30 50.10 22.56
N ARG A 290 -17.32 49.32 23.01
CA ARG A 290 -17.38 48.56 24.27
C ARG A 290 -16.01 48.39 24.94
N ILE A 291 -16.05 48.14 26.24
CA ILE A 291 -14.95 47.53 26.99
C ILE A 291 -15.33 46.08 27.26
N GLN A 292 -14.42 45.16 26.95
CA GLN A 292 -14.59 43.74 27.22
C GLN A 292 -13.55 43.30 28.25
N ILE A 293 -14.00 42.79 29.37
CA ILE A 293 -13.12 42.22 30.40
C ILE A 293 -13.11 40.71 30.21
N VAL A 294 -11.97 40.17 29.79
CA VAL A 294 -11.77 38.76 29.45
C VAL A 294 -11.03 38.07 30.60
N LEU A 295 -11.60 36.98 31.09
CA LEU A 295 -10.88 36.09 32.00
C LEU A 295 -10.02 35.13 31.17
N VAL A 296 -8.70 35.26 31.31
CA VAL A 296 -7.72 34.42 30.62
C VAL A 296 -7.03 33.50 31.62
N PRO A 297 -6.59 32.30 31.20
CA PRO A 297 -5.73 31.47 32.03
C PRO A 297 -4.49 32.25 32.46
N ILE A 298 -4.01 32.03 33.69
CA ILE A 298 -2.73 32.56 34.13
C ILE A 298 -1.65 31.94 33.23
N GLU A 299 -0.94 32.76 32.46
CA GLU A 299 0.21 32.29 31.69
C GLU A 299 1.34 31.97 32.68
N GLU A 300 1.91 30.77 32.62
CA GLU A 300 3.15 30.47 33.35
C GLU A 300 4.21 31.47 32.89
N ARG A 301 4.57 32.41 33.76
CA ARG A 301 5.65 33.35 33.48
C ARG A 301 6.92 32.55 33.30
N VAL A 302 7.48 32.60 32.09
CA VAL A 302 8.85 32.14 31.85
C VAL A 302 9.75 32.96 32.76
N GLU A 303 10.27 32.34 33.82
CA GLU A 303 11.25 33.00 34.68
C GLU A 303 12.41 33.48 33.80
N ALA A 304 12.67 34.78 33.82
CA ALA A 304 13.81 35.34 33.13
C ALA A 304 15.08 34.61 33.63
N PRO A 305 15.96 34.12 32.75
CA PRO A 305 17.18 33.46 33.19
C PRO A 305 17.96 34.43 34.09
N PRO A 306 18.56 33.94 35.21
CA PRO A 306 19.26 34.79 36.14
C PRO A 306 20.35 35.58 35.40
N THR A 307 20.30 36.90 35.53
CA THR A 307 21.36 37.79 35.05
C THR A 307 22.65 37.43 35.79
N LYS A 308 23.64 36.96 35.03
CA LYS A 308 25.00 36.69 35.53
C LYS A 308 25.73 37.97 35.90
#